data_AF-A0A3N5IQY7-F1
#
_entry.id   AF-A0A3N5IQY7-F1
#
_cell.length_a   1.000
_cell.length_b   1.000
_cell.length_c   1.000
_cell.angle_alpha   90.00
_cell.angle_beta   90.00
_cell.angle_gamma   90.00
#
_symmetry.space_group_name_H-M   'P 1'
#
loop_
_entity.id
_entity.type
_entity.pdbx_description
1 polymer ?
#
loop_
_entity_poly.entity_id
_entity_poly.type
_entity_poly.pdbx_seq_one_letter_code
_entity_poly.pdbx_strand_id
1 'polypeptide(L)'
;MKHLTVNRFITSIIFLCLTAAHSESLTLEQTLTPSNSLQSADKIEIYVRWTDKEIKIDGRLDEEAWNEALPYEAFFYQLQPEDRAPSSEKTRVMVLQDDRTIYFGIHCYDSDPDTIFATSMR
;
A
#
# COMPACT_ATOMS: atom_id res chain seq x y z
N MET A 1 45.87 -29.93 6.30
CA MET A 1 45.68 -29.92 4.83
C MET A 1 44.73 -31.04 4.39
N LYS A 2 43.41 -30.90 4.55
CA LYS A 2 42.38 -31.75 3.90
C LYS A 2 41.03 -30.99 3.90
N HIS A 3 40.77 -30.16 2.90
CA HIS A 3 39.44 -29.60 2.67
C HIS A 3 39.16 -29.47 1.16
N LEU A 4 39.19 -30.62 0.47
CA LEU A 4 39.00 -30.69 -0.99
C LEU A 4 38.08 -31.85 -1.40
N THR A 5 36.95 -32.03 -0.71
CA THR A 5 36.00 -33.13 -1.01
C THR A 5 34.54 -32.69 -1.21
N VAL A 6 34.19 -31.41 -1.02
CA VAL A 6 32.79 -30.96 -1.20
C VAL A 6 32.44 -30.67 -2.67
N ASN A 7 33.45 -30.36 -3.51
CA ASN A 7 33.22 -29.90 -4.89
C ASN A 7 33.06 -31.03 -5.95
N ARG A 8 32.92 -32.29 -5.52
CA ARG A 8 32.68 -33.45 -6.41
C ARG A 8 31.26 -34.00 -6.35
N PHE A 9 30.43 -33.54 -5.41
CA PHE A 9 29.03 -33.95 -5.29
C PHE A 9 28.06 -33.03 -6.04
N ILE A 10 28.42 -31.75 -6.20
CA ILE A 10 27.54 -30.73 -6.81
C ILE A 10 27.43 -30.90 -8.33
N THR A 11 28.50 -31.34 -8.99
CA THR A 11 28.53 -31.57 -10.45
C THR A 11 27.74 -32.81 -10.89
N SER A 12 27.52 -33.78 -9.99
CA SER A 12 26.78 -35.01 -10.31
C SER A 12 25.26 -34.86 -10.17
N ILE A 13 24.80 -33.92 -9.34
CA ILE A 13 23.36 -33.63 -9.15
C ILE A 13 22.80 -32.78 -10.30
N ILE A 14 23.61 -31.89 -10.87
CA ILE A 14 23.22 -31.05 -12.03
C ILE A 14 23.09 -31.88 -13.32
N PHE A 15 23.87 -32.96 -13.47
CA PHE A 15 23.81 -33.80 -14.68
C PHE A 15 22.63 -34.79 -14.70
N LEU A 16 22.02 -35.09 -13.55
CA LEU A 16 20.85 -35.96 -13.45
C LEU A 16 19.53 -35.25 -13.82
N CYS A 17 19.52 -33.90 -13.84
CA CYS A 17 18.32 -33.12 -14.18
C CYS A 17 18.11 -32.87 -15.69
N LEU A 18 19.05 -33.25 -16.56
CA LEU A 18 18.99 -32.91 -17.99
C LEU A 18 18.33 -33.98 -18.89
N THR A 19 17.91 -35.14 -18.36
CA THR A 19 17.33 -36.23 -19.18
C THR A 19 15.86 -36.55 -18.89
N ALA A 20 15.15 -35.72 -18.12
CA ALA A 20 13.69 -35.89 -17.91
C ALA A 20 12.83 -35.04 -18.86
N ALA A 21 13.44 -34.42 -19.89
CA ALA A 21 12.69 -33.86 -21.00
C ALA A 21 12.38 -34.98 -22.00
N HIS A 22 11.20 -35.62 -21.87
CA HIS A 22 10.33 -36.06 -22.98
C HIS A 22 9.16 -36.88 -22.44
N SER A 23 8.00 -36.24 -22.30
CA SER A 23 6.70 -36.80 -22.71
C SER A 23 5.63 -35.72 -22.55
N GLU A 24 5.23 -35.11 -23.67
CA GLU A 24 3.99 -34.35 -23.78
C GLU A 24 2.82 -35.30 -23.52
N SER A 25 2.04 -35.04 -22.48
CA SER A 25 0.77 -35.71 -22.24
C SER A 25 -0.34 -34.66 -22.36
N LEU A 26 -1.14 -34.77 -23.42
CA LEU A 26 -2.37 -34.01 -23.62
C LEU A 26 -3.42 -34.51 -22.63
N THR A 27 -3.48 -33.92 -21.45
CA THR A 27 -4.64 -34.04 -20.55
C THR A 27 -5.47 -32.77 -20.67
N LEU A 28 -6.68 -32.92 -21.21
CA LEU A 28 -7.74 -31.91 -21.16
C LEU A 28 -8.21 -31.76 -19.71
N GLU A 29 -7.45 -31.03 -18.90
CA GLU A 29 -7.92 -30.54 -17.61
C GLU A 29 -8.96 -29.46 -17.90
N GLN A 30 -10.24 -29.83 -17.72
CA GLN A 30 -11.34 -28.89 -17.77
C GLN A 30 -11.06 -27.73 -16.82
N THR A 31 -10.98 -26.52 -17.39
CA THR A 31 -10.95 -25.26 -16.68
C THR A 31 -12.22 -25.11 -15.85
N LEU A 32 -12.24 -25.69 -14.66
CA LEU A 32 -13.00 -25.15 -13.55
C LEU A 32 -12.13 -24.04 -12.99
N THR A 33 -12.19 -22.85 -13.60
CA THR A 33 -11.78 -21.63 -12.92
C THR A 33 -12.50 -21.65 -11.57
N PRO A 34 -11.84 -21.73 -10.41
CA PRO A 34 -12.47 -21.22 -9.21
C PRO A 34 -12.76 -19.75 -9.56
N SER A 35 -14.05 -19.42 -9.69
CA SER A 35 -14.50 -18.05 -9.87
C SER A 35 -14.11 -17.33 -8.59
N ASN A 36 -12.86 -16.89 -8.51
CA ASN A 36 -12.34 -16.08 -7.43
C ASN A 36 -12.78 -14.64 -7.70
N SER A 37 -14.10 -14.46 -7.80
CA SER A 37 -14.77 -13.16 -7.82
C SER A 37 -15.35 -12.87 -6.44
N LEU A 38 -14.59 -13.18 -5.39
CA LEU A 38 -14.48 -12.23 -4.29
C LEU A 38 -13.40 -11.25 -4.74
N GLN A 39 -13.81 -10.30 -5.58
CA GLN A 39 -13.05 -9.09 -5.81
C GLN A 39 -12.79 -8.53 -4.42
N SER A 40 -11.54 -8.67 -3.94
CA SER A 40 -11.15 -8.17 -2.64
C SER A 40 -11.62 -6.73 -2.61
N ALA A 41 -12.54 -6.39 -1.70
CA ALA A 41 -12.90 -5.01 -1.45
C ALA A 41 -11.60 -4.21 -1.38
N ASP A 42 -11.55 -3.06 -2.07
CA ASP A 42 -10.33 -2.25 -2.20
C ASP A 42 -9.66 -2.17 -0.83
N LYS A 43 -8.54 -2.89 -0.68
CA LYS A 43 -7.92 -3.06 0.63
C LYS A 43 -7.20 -1.75 0.92
N ILE A 44 -7.77 -0.95 1.80
CA ILE A 44 -7.15 0.30 2.25
C ILE A 44 -6.07 -0.05 3.27
N GLU A 45 -4.82 0.21 2.91
CA GLU A 45 -3.66 0.09 3.80
C GLU A 45 -3.10 1.49 4.09
N ILE A 46 -3.05 1.86 5.36
CA ILE A 46 -2.43 3.11 5.83
C ILE A 46 -1.27 2.73 6.74
N TYR A 47 -0.08 3.26 6.45
CA TYR A 47 1.10 3.03 7.27
C TYR A 47 1.23 4.08 8.36
N VAL A 48 1.49 3.62 9.57
CA VAL A 48 1.79 4.46 10.72
C VAL A 48 3.28 4.47 10.94
N ARG A 49 3.89 5.66 11.08
CA ARG A 49 5.30 5.80 11.41
C ARG A 49 5.48 6.32 12.83
N TRP A 50 6.40 5.72 13.59
CA TRP A 50 6.77 6.22 14.90
C TRP A 50 7.68 7.47 14.79
N THR A 51 7.53 8.42 15.71
CA THR A 51 8.37 9.62 15.78
C THR A 51 8.65 10.01 17.24
N ASP A 52 9.84 10.56 17.49
CA ASP A 52 10.26 11.21 18.75
C ASP A 52 10.24 12.74 18.66
N LYS A 53 9.89 13.29 17.50
CA LYS A 53 9.82 14.73 17.26
C LYS A 53 8.53 15.30 17.84
N GLU A 54 8.63 16.50 18.41
CA GLU A 54 7.46 17.24 18.92
C GLU A 54 6.55 17.66 17.76
N ILE A 55 5.25 17.38 17.88
CA ILE A 55 4.22 17.79 16.93
C ILE A 55 3.29 18.78 17.63
N LYS A 56 3.07 19.96 17.03
CA LYS A 56 2.15 20.95 17.58
C LYS A 56 0.78 20.76 16.94
N ILE A 57 -0.27 20.78 17.76
CA ILE A 57 -1.65 20.64 17.28
C ILE A 57 -2.23 22.04 17.03
N ASP A 58 -1.74 22.71 15.99
CA ASP A 58 -2.18 24.04 15.56
C ASP A 58 -2.88 24.05 14.19
N GLY A 59 -2.99 22.88 13.55
CA GLY A 59 -3.61 22.70 12.24
C GLY A 59 -2.65 22.93 11.06
N ARG A 60 -1.38 23.21 11.32
CA ARG A 60 -0.32 23.27 10.31
C ARG A 60 0.41 21.93 10.28
N LEU A 61 0.84 21.52 9.10
CA LEU A 61 1.60 20.28 8.88
C LEU A 61 3.01 20.62 8.40
N ASP A 62 3.69 21.52 9.12
CA ASP A 62 5.00 22.05 8.74
C ASP A 62 6.16 21.49 9.56
N GLU A 63 5.88 20.69 10.59
CA GLU A 63 6.90 20.00 11.38
C GLU A 63 7.65 18.94 10.57
N GLU A 64 8.94 18.77 10.88
CA GLU A 64 9.80 17.79 10.19
C GLU A 64 9.29 16.35 10.29
N ALA A 65 8.53 16.00 11.33
CA ALA A 65 7.97 14.67 11.52
C ALA A 65 7.05 14.28 10.34
N TRP A 66 6.31 15.24 9.78
CA TRP A 66 5.39 15.01 8.66
C TRP A 66 6.12 14.67 7.37
N ASN A 67 7.35 15.14 7.18
CA ASN A 67 8.16 14.80 6.00
C ASN A 67 8.58 13.32 5.99
N GLU A 68 8.60 12.68 7.16
CA GLU A 68 8.94 11.26 7.30
C GLU A 68 7.71 10.35 7.20
N ALA A 69 6.50 10.90 7.38
CA ALA A 69 5.27 10.14 7.30
C ALA A 69 5.04 9.60 5.87
N LEU A 70 4.40 8.43 5.78
CA LEU A 70 4.00 7.85 4.49
C LEU A 70 2.59 8.36 4.12
N PRO A 71 2.44 9.17 3.07
CA PRO A 71 1.15 9.71 2.68
C PRO A 71 0.29 8.64 2.00
N TYR A 72 -0.97 8.54 2.42
CA TYR A 72 -2.03 7.84 1.71
C TYR A 72 -2.82 8.84 0.85
N GLU A 73 -2.83 8.62 -0.46
CA GLU A 73 -3.46 9.50 -1.48
C GLU A 73 -4.35 8.72 -2.48
N ALA A 74 -4.61 7.43 -2.24
CA ALA A 74 -5.13 6.51 -3.27
C ALA A 74 -6.64 6.59 -3.47
N PHE A 75 -7.44 6.16 -2.50
CA PHE A 75 -8.89 5.99 -2.66
C PHE A 75 -9.65 6.91 -1.70
N PHE A 76 -10.17 8.00 -2.26
CA PHE A 76 -11.11 8.89 -1.60
C PHE A 76 -12.37 9.02 -2.46
N TYR A 77 -13.52 9.12 -1.79
CA TYR A 77 -14.81 9.31 -2.43
C TYR A 77 -15.40 10.64 -1.98
N GLN A 78 -16.10 11.31 -2.89
CA GLN A 78 -16.80 12.56 -2.59
C GLN A 78 -18.29 12.29 -2.38
N LEU A 79 -18.92 13.13 -1.54
CA LEU A 79 -20.38 13.13 -1.35
C LEU A 79 -21.07 14.03 -2.38
N GLN A 80 -20.38 15.09 -2.80
CA GLN A 80 -20.83 16.08 -3.77
C GLN A 80 -19.68 16.35 -4.75
N PRO A 81 -19.98 16.73 -6.01
CA PRO A 81 -21.31 16.88 -6.62
C PRO A 81 -22.09 15.57 -6.84
N GLU A 82 -21.39 14.44 -6.90
CA GLU A 82 -21.97 13.10 -7.08
C GLU A 82 -21.58 12.19 -5.91
N ASP A 83 -22.58 11.54 -5.31
CA ASP A 83 -22.37 10.67 -4.15
C ASP A 83 -21.56 9.42 -4.53
N ARG A 84 -20.54 9.12 -3.71
CA ARG A 84 -19.62 7.99 -3.86
C ARG A 84 -18.79 7.97 -5.15
N ALA A 85 -18.72 9.09 -5.88
CA ALA A 85 -17.79 9.23 -6.99
C ALA A 85 -16.34 9.34 -6.47
N PRO A 86 -15.32 8.95 -7.27
CA PRO A 86 -13.92 9.25 -6.94
C PRO A 86 -13.74 10.75 -6.67
N SER A 87 -12.96 11.08 -5.64
CA SER A 87 -12.71 12.47 -5.27
C SER A 87 -12.04 13.22 -6.42
N SER A 88 -12.65 14.33 -6.83
CA SER A 88 -12.07 15.26 -7.80
C SER A 88 -10.92 16.06 -7.21
N GLU A 89 -10.99 16.35 -5.90
CA GLU A 89 -9.96 17.06 -5.15
C GLU A 89 -9.03 16.09 -4.44
N LYS A 90 -7.73 16.41 -4.45
CA LYS A 90 -6.70 15.56 -3.85
C LYS A 90 -6.80 15.62 -2.33
N THR A 91 -6.70 14.47 -1.66
CA THR A 91 -6.56 14.40 -0.21
C THR A 91 -5.32 13.58 0.14
N ARG A 92 -4.55 14.06 1.10
CA ARG A 92 -3.41 13.36 1.70
C ARG A 92 -3.69 13.08 3.16
N VAL A 93 -3.58 11.82 3.55
CA VAL A 93 -3.65 11.40 4.94
C VAL A 93 -2.30 10.83 5.37
N MET A 94 -1.79 11.28 6.50
CA MET A 94 -0.54 10.83 7.11
C MET A 94 -0.82 10.47 8.56
N VAL A 95 -0.22 9.37 9.02
CA VAL A 95 -0.39 8.93 10.41
C VAL A 95 0.98 8.74 11.06
N LEU A 96 1.17 9.43 12.17
CA LEU A 96 2.35 9.31 13.02
C LEU A 96 1.92 8.80 14.41
N GLN A 97 2.85 8.22 15.16
CA GLN A 97 2.61 7.87 16.55
C GLN A 97 3.85 8.10 17.40
N ASP A 98 3.65 8.36 18.69
CA ASP A 98 4.67 8.24 19.73
C ASP A 98 4.24 7.17 20.76
N ASP A 99 4.85 7.14 21.93
CA ASP A 99 4.55 6.15 22.97
C ASP A 99 3.13 6.30 23.58
N ARG A 100 2.45 7.43 23.36
CA ARG A 100 1.18 7.78 24.04
C ARG A 100 0.10 8.30 23.09
N THR A 101 0.47 8.79 21.91
CA THR A 101 -0.40 9.56 21.03
C THR A 101 -0.29 9.06 19.59
N ILE A 102 -1.42 9.02 18.90
CA ILE A 102 -1.48 8.83 17.44
C ILE A 102 -1.91 10.16 16.83
N TYR A 103 -1.11 10.66 15.89
CA TYR A 103 -1.32 11.92 15.19
C TYR A 103 -1.85 11.64 13.79
N PHE A 104 -2.91 12.35 13.41
CA PHE A 104 -3.50 12.29 12.08
C PHE A 104 -3.28 13.64 11.39
N GLY A 105 -2.48 13.64 10.33
CA GLY A 105 -2.30 14.79 9.45
C GLY A 105 -3.16 14.60 8.22
N ILE A 106 -4.14 15.47 8.01
CA ILE A 106 -5.02 15.43 6.85
C ILE A 106 -4.86 16.74 6.09
N HIS A 107 -4.45 16.65 4.83
CA HIS A 107 -4.37 17.80 3.94
C HIS A 107 -5.34 17.60 2.78
N CYS A 108 -6.41 18.38 2.78
CA CYS A 108 -7.36 18.47 1.68
C CYS A 108 -6.92 19.59 0.76
N TYR A 109 -6.58 19.26 -0.49
CA TYR A 109 -6.31 20.25 -1.51
C TYR A 109 -7.66 20.72 -2.07
N ASP A 110 -7.74 21.99 -2.45
CA ASP A 110 -8.89 22.58 -3.13
C ASP A 110 -8.35 23.47 -4.25
N SER A 111 -8.93 23.35 -5.44
CA SER A 111 -8.52 24.14 -6.61
C SER A 111 -9.03 25.59 -6.56
N ASP A 112 -10.06 25.89 -5.76
CA ASP A 112 -10.65 27.21 -5.59
C ASP A 112 -10.98 27.51 -4.10
N PRO A 113 -9.96 27.64 -3.23
CA PRO A 113 -10.14 27.77 -1.79
C PRO A 113 -10.90 29.04 -1.37
N ASP A 114 -10.89 30.09 -2.21
CA ASP A 114 -11.61 31.34 -1.94
C ASP A 114 -13.15 31.17 -1.99
N THR A 115 -13.63 30.08 -2.60
CA THR A 115 -15.05 29.75 -2.69
C THR A 115 -15.56 28.91 -1.51
N ILE A 116 -14.70 28.50 -0.58
CA ILE A 116 -15.12 27.72 0.58
C ILE A 116 -15.96 28.59 1.51
N PHE A 117 -17.24 28.24 1.68
CA PHE A 117 -18.15 28.91 2.62
C PHE A 117 -18.79 27.90 3.57
N ALA A 118 -18.86 28.26 4.86
CA ALA A 118 -19.64 27.52 5.83
C ALA A 118 -21.08 28.02 5.80
N THR A 119 -22.02 27.14 5.47
CA THR A 119 -23.44 27.43 5.75
C THR A 119 -23.64 27.33 7.25
N SER A 120 -23.87 28.46 7.93
CA SER A 120 -24.22 28.47 9.35
C SER A 120 -25.47 27.62 9.57
N MET A 121 -25.32 26.44 10.18
CA MET A 121 -26.47 25.69 10.68
C MET A 121 -26.99 26.43 11.93
N ARG A 122 -28.25 26.87 11.87
CA ARG A 122 -28.92 27.60 12.95
C ARG A 122 -29.77 26.65 13.77
#